data_AF-A0AA36DD43-F1
#
_entry.id   AF-A0AA36DD43-F1
#
_cell.length_a   1.000
_cell.length_b   1.000
_cell.length_c   1.000
_cell.angle_alpha   90.00
_cell.angle_beta   90.00
_cell.angle_gamma   90.00
#
_symmetry.space_group_name_H-M   'P 1'
#
loop_
_entity.id
_entity.type
_entity.pdbx_description
1 polymer ?
#
loop_
_entity_poly.entity_id
_entity_poly.type
_entity_poly.pdbx_seq_one_letter_code
_entity_poly.pdbx_strand_id
1 'polypeptide(L)'
;MGNFIYWTEPYAIPIETIDWVFDVLDFTTGISLLLGLISIYIFHTQSPPNMLTFSRVLIVYQVVALANDVMLGTGLAPYFTFPCPGGVPTGWLKRFGLSSFAQLIIGCALLGHSSGLIMIMFVVRQQYILPIGHPFKMKLRTKVILYLLLQILPYCHSILGLLYMEKFNDLSITRHYYFAKYPALRNFIAHPGFYSLLPDDAFMIACHMLFWAAVGMVLVGGACLSCFHVLESSKSRVSAKTLASYRWIILKLAIQVCIPMFTLLIPGACAVFLFFLEDPNWISKKTTALLDRDKWGDGRSLLPPPFRCRGGKFWNIDAQN
;
A
#
# COMPACT_ATOMS: atom_id res chain seq x y z
N MET A 1 -37.68 35.46 -4.42
CA MET A 1 -37.15 34.31 -5.18
C MET A 1 -35.71 34.63 -5.54
N GLY A 2 -34.76 34.13 -4.76
CA GLY A 2 -33.33 34.34 -5.02
C GLY A 2 -32.88 33.35 -6.10
N ASN A 3 -32.43 33.88 -7.24
CA ASN A 3 -31.76 33.07 -8.25
C ASN A 3 -30.47 32.53 -7.63
N PHE A 4 -30.47 31.24 -7.28
CA PHE A 4 -29.25 30.50 -7.04
C PHE A 4 -28.46 30.50 -8.35
N ILE A 5 -27.47 31.37 -8.41
CA ILE A 5 -26.41 31.31 -9.41
C ILE A 5 -25.72 29.97 -9.16
N TYR A 6 -26.05 28.96 -9.97
CA TYR A 6 -25.21 27.78 -10.09
C TYR A 6 -23.85 28.30 -10.55
N TRP A 7 -22.88 28.31 -9.64
CA TRP A 7 -21.49 28.36 -10.03
C TRP A 7 -21.29 27.18 -10.98
N THR A 8 -21.19 27.47 -12.27
CA THR A 8 -20.69 26.51 -13.26
C THR A 8 -19.26 26.22 -12.85
N GLU A 9 -19.05 25.16 -12.05
CA GLU A 9 -17.79 24.84 -11.37
C GLU A 9 -16.64 24.76 -12.39
N PRO A 10 -15.76 25.78 -12.48
CA PRO A 10 -14.69 25.83 -13.49
C PRO A 10 -13.52 24.88 -13.20
N TYR A 11 -13.63 23.98 -12.21
CA TYR A 11 -12.48 23.33 -11.57
C TYR A 11 -12.55 21.81 -11.56
N ALA A 12 -13.52 21.19 -12.26
CA ALA A 12 -13.53 19.74 -12.40
C ALA A 12 -12.35 19.30 -13.29
N ILE A 13 -11.50 18.41 -12.78
CA ILE A 13 -10.36 17.89 -13.53
C ILE A 13 -10.87 17.23 -14.84
N PRO A 14 -10.37 17.62 -16.02
CA PRO A 14 -10.81 17.03 -17.29
C PRO A 14 -10.57 15.52 -17.32
N ILE A 15 -11.50 14.77 -17.93
CA ILE A 15 -11.38 13.31 -18.08
C ILE A 15 -10.10 12.93 -18.84
N GLU A 16 -9.72 13.73 -19.85
CA GLU A 16 -8.49 13.54 -20.61
C GLU A 16 -7.23 13.56 -19.72
N THR A 17 -7.22 14.38 -18.67
CA THR A 17 -6.11 14.39 -17.69
C THR A 17 -6.08 13.08 -16.90
N ILE A 18 -7.24 12.50 -16.58
CA ILE A 18 -7.35 11.23 -15.86
C ILE A 18 -6.80 10.08 -16.72
N ASP A 19 -7.23 10.02 -17.98
CA ASP A 19 -6.79 8.99 -18.92
C ASP A 19 -5.28 9.08 -19.16
N TRP A 20 -4.73 10.29 -19.31
CA TRP A 20 -3.29 10.50 -19.42
C TRP A 20 -2.50 9.99 -18.20
N VAL A 21 -3.01 10.20 -16.98
CA VAL A 21 -2.37 9.66 -15.76
C VAL A 21 -2.36 8.13 -15.79
N PHE A 22 -3.45 7.50 -16.22
CA PHE A 22 -3.51 6.04 -16.33
C PHE A 22 -2.54 5.50 -17.38
N ASP A 23 -2.42 6.16 -18.54
CA ASP A 23 -1.44 5.78 -19.57
C ASP A 23 0.00 5.89 -19.05
N VAL A 24 0.32 6.92 -18.28
CA VAL A 24 1.64 7.08 -17.65
C VAL A 24 1.88 5.98 -16.60
N LEU A 25 0.89 5.62 -15.79
CA LEU A 25 1.00 4.51 -14.84
C LEU A 25 1.24 3.17 -15.55
N ASP A 26 0.47 2.87 -16.60
CA ASP A 26 0.64 1.64 -17.38
C ASP A 26 2.04 1.59 -18.04
N PHE A 27 2.50 2.69 -18.63
CA PHE A 27 3.83 2.80 -19.22
C PHE A 27 4.95 2.60 -18.19
N THR A 28 4.86 3.26 -17.04
CA THR A 28 5.86 3.12 -15.97
C THR A 28 5.88 1.70 -15.40
N THR A 29 4.73 1.05 -15.24
CA THR A 29 4.68 -0.38 -14.86
C THR A 29 5.35 -1.25 -15.91
N GLY A 30 5.15 -0.98 -17.21
CA GLY A 30 5.86 -1.70 -18.27
C GLY A 30 7.39 -1.63 -18.14
N ILE A 31 7.93 -0.44 -17.84
CA ILE A 31 9.36 -0.26 -17.58
C ILE A 31 9.80 -1.01 -16.30
N SER A 32 9.05 -0.86 -15.21
CA SER A 32 9.35 -1.54 -13.93
C SER A 32 9.37 -3.07 -14.08
N LEU A 33 8.44 -3.63 -14.84
CA LEU A 33 8.39 -5.05 -15.18
C LEU A 33 9.68 -5.51 -15.89
N LEU A 34 10.09 -4.77 -16.93
CA LEU A 34 11.32 -5.08 -17.67
C LEU A 34 12.54 -5.06 -16.74
N LEU A 35 12.69 -4.00 -15.95
CA LEU A 35 13.82 -3.85 -15.01
C LEU A 35 13.81 -4.91 -13.91
N GLY A 36 12.64 -5.29 -13.40
CA GLY A 36 12.53 -6.34 -12.40
C GLY A 36 12.85 -7.73 -12.96
N LEU A 37 12.48 -8.02 -14.20
CA LEU A 37 12.86 -9.27 -14.88
C LEU A 37 14.37 -9.36 -15.10
N ILE A 38 15.00 -8.25 -15.54
CA ILE A 38 16.46 -8.15 -15.65
C ILE A 38 17.11 -8.37 -14.27
N SER A 39 16.55 -7.79 -13.20
CA SER A 39 17.06 -7.97 -11.84
C SER A 39 16.98 -9.43 -11.37
N ILE A 40 15.87 -10.12 -11.64
CA ILE A 40 15.71 -11.56 -11.34
C ILE A 40 16.76 -12.37 -12.11
N TYR A 41 16.97 -12.08 -13.39
CA TYR A 41 17.98 -12.75 -14.20
C TYR A 41 19.39 -12.56 -13.65
N ILE A 42 19.75 -11.33 -13.25
CA ILE A 42 21.06 -11.03 -12.64
C ILE A 42 21.21 -11.76 -11.31
N PHE A 43 20.20 -11.71 -10.43
CA PHE A 43 20.27 -12.43 -9.16
C PHE A 43 20.41 -13.93 -9.35
N HIS A 44 19.75 -14.52 -10.34
CA HIS A 44 19.86 -15.94 -10.61
C HIS A 44 21.26 -16.32 -11.16
N THR A 45 21.80 -15.54 -12.08
CA THR A 45 23.03 -15.89 -12.83
C THR A 45 24.33 -15.42 -12.19
N GLN A 46 24.32 -14.30 -11.48
CA GLN A 46 25.54 -13.64 -10.97
C GLN A 46 25.74 -13.82 -9.46
N SER A 47 24.85 -14.54 -8.77
CA SER A 47 24.95 -14.69 -7.31
C SER A 47 26.06 -15.69 -6.91
N PRO A 48 27.00 -15.29 -6.04
CA PRO A 48 28.01 -16.19 -5.51
C PRO A 48 27.41 -17.36 -4.70
N PRO A 49 28.03 -18.56 -4.72
CA PRO A 49 27.53 -19.75 -4.01
C PRO A 49 27.31 -19.55 -2.50
N ASN A 50 28.14 -18.72 -1.85
CA ASN A 50 28.04 -18.40 -0.43
C ASN A 50 26.87 -17.46 -0.07
N MET A 51 26.17 -16.91 -1.08
CA MET A 51 25.04 -15.98 -0.92
C MET A 51 23.72 -16.55 -1.45
N LEU A 52 23.66 -17.84 -1.80
CA LEU A 52 22.48 -18.45 -2.43
C LEU A 52 21.20 -18.27 -1.62
N THR A 53 21.25 -18.40 -0.29
CA THR A 53 20.06 -18.18 0.56
C THR A 53 19.54 -16.76 0.45
N PHE A 54 20.45 -15.77 0.48
CA PHE A 54 20.07 -14.37 0.35
C PHE A 54 19.57 -14.04 -1.06
N SER A 55 20.22 -14.58 -2.09
CA SER A 55 19.80 -14.45 -3.49
C SER A 55 18.40 -15.01 -3.73
N ARG A 56 18.07 -16.19 -3.17
CA ARG A 56 16.72 -16.77 -3.27
C ARG A 56 15.66 -15.87 -2.63
N VAL A 57 15.93 -15.30 -1.46
CA VAL A 57 15.01 -14.35 -0.81
C VAL A 57 14.85 -13.09 -1.66
N LEU A 58 15.93 -12.57 -2.25
CA LEU A 58 15.89 -11.42 -3.16
C LEU A 58 15.04 -11.69 -4.41
N ILE A 59 15.14 -12.89 -5.00
CA ILE A 59 14.33 -13.28 -6.16
C ILE A 59 12.85 -13.30 -5.77
N VAL A 60 12.50 -13.92 -4.64
CA VAL A 60 11.11 -13.94 -4.15
C VAL A 60 10.60 -12.52 -3.89
N TYR A 61 11.41 -11.68 -3.26
CA TYR A 61 11.10 -10.26 -3.07
C TYR A 61 10.86 -9.55 -4.39
N GLN A 62 11.71 -9.75 -5.39
CA GLN A 62 11.56 -9.09 -6.69
C GLN A 62 10.30 -9.55 -7.42
N VAL A 63 9.94 -10.84 -7.34
CA VAL A 63 8.69 -11.36 -7.92
C VAL A 63 7.47 -10.70 -7.26
N VAL A 64 7.48 -10.56 -5.94
CA VAL A 64 6.39 -9.91 -5.20
C VAL A 64 6.36 -8.40 -5.45
N ALA A 65 7.52 -7.76 -5.59
CA ALA A 65 7.61 -6.35 -5.98
C ALA A 65 7.01 -6.12 -7.38
N LEU A 66 7.33 -6.98 -8.35
CA LEU A 66 6.72 -6.93 -9.68
C LEU A 66 5.21 -7.13 -9.63
N ALA A 67 4.74 -8.06 -8.79
CA ALA A 67 3.30 -8.24 -8.59
C ALA A 67 2.64 -6.98 -8.00
N ASN A 68 3.29 -6.30 -7.06
CA ASN A 68 2.83 -5.01 -6.54
C ASN A 68 2.82 -3.93 -7.63
N ASP A 69 3.86 -3.83 -8.47
CA ASP A 69 3.92 -2.84 -9.56
C ASP A 69 2.79 -3.04 -10.57
N VAL A 70 2.47 -4.31 -10.90
CA VAL A 70 1.31 -4.66 -11.74
C VAL A 70 0.01 -4.26 -11.05
N MET A 71 -0.16 -4.61 -9.78
CA MET A 71 -1.37 -4.28 -9.04
C MET A 71 -1.58 -2.78 -8.90
N LEU A 72 -0.54 -2.01 -8.58
CA LEU A 72 -0.64 -0.57 -8.31
C LEU A 72 -0.61 0.32 -9.56
N GLY A 73 0.00 -0.14 -10.65
CA GLY A 73 0.00 0.63 -11.89
C GLY A 73 -1.15 0.26 -12.83
N THR A 74 -1.36 -1.04 -13.06
CA THR A 74 -2.29 -1.52 -14.09
C THR A 74 -3.59 -2.11 -13.53
N GLY A 75 -3.62 -2.47 -12.24
CA GLY A 75 -4.80 -3.04 -11.61
C GLY A 75 -5.65 -1.97 -10.92
N LEU A 76 -5.01 -1.17 -10.09
CA LEU A 76 -5.66 -0.31 -9.15
C LEU A 76 -4.82 0.95 -9.06
N ALA A 77 -5.28 2.03 -9.69
CA ALA A 77 -4.63 3.32 -9.61
C ALA A 77 -5.02 3.97 -8.27
N PRO A 78 -4.11 3.98 -7.27
CA PRO A 78 -4.42 4.59 -6.00
C PRO A 78 -4.56 6.10 -6.19
N TYR A 79 -5.57 6.67 -5.56
CA TYR A 79 -5.80 8.10 -5.51
C TYR A 79 -5.88 8.55 -4.06
N PHE A 80 -5.09 9.54 -3.69
CA PHE A 80 -5.13 10.10 -2.34
C PHE A 80 -6.12 11.28 -2.29
N THR A 81 -7.39 10.98 -2.02
CA THR A 81 -8.37 11.98 -1.54
C THR A 81 -8.06 12.31 -0.08
N PHE A 82 -6.96 13.01 0.18
CA PHE A 82 -6.53 13.31 1.55
C PHE A 82 -7.69 13.83 2.42
N PRO A 83 -7.97 13.20 3.58
CA PRO A 83 -7.13 12.21 4.29
C PRO A 83 -7.39 10.73 3.95
N CYS A 84 -8.36 10.42 3.10
CA CYS A 84 -8.80 9.06 2.87
C CYS A 84 -8.20 8.48 1.59
N PRO A 85 -7.55 7.32 1.65
CA PRO A 85 -7.11 6.63 0.46
C PRO A 85 -8.32 6.14 -0.33
N GLY A 86 -8.28 6.35 -1.64
CA GLY A 86 -9.21 5.74 -2.57
C GLY A 86 -8.47 5.32 -3.81
N GLY A 87 -9.22 5.06 -4.86
CA GLY A 87 -8.65 4.70 -6.14
C GLY A 87 -9.70 4.28 -7.13
N VAL A 88 -9.20 3.93 -8.31
CA VAL A 88 -10.02 3.44 -9.40
C VAL A 88 -9.38 2.16 -9.90
N PRO A 89 -10.14 1.07 -10.07
CA PRO A 89 -9.62 -0.10 -10.77
C PRO A 89 -9.36 0.29 -12.22
N THR A 90 -8.14 0.07 -12.67
CA THR A 90 -7.67 0.35 -14.02
C THR A 90 -7.34 -0.96 -14.76
N GLY A 91 -7.06 -0.82 -16.05
CA GLY A 91 -6.41 -1.85 -16.86
C GLY A 91 -7.07 -3.21 -16.93
N TRP A 92 -6.23 -4.24 -16.95
CA TRP A 92 -6.58 -5.60 -17.40
C TRP A 92 -7.39 -6.39 -16.37
N LEU A 93 -7.11 -6.24 -15.07
CA LEU A 93 -7.79 -7.01 -14.02
C LEU A 93 -9.29 -6.71 -13.97
N LYS A 94 -9.65 -5.45 -14.16
CA LYS A 94 -11.06 -5.05 -14.31
C LYS A 94 -11.70 -5.62 -15.57
N ARG A 95 -10.96 -5.68 -16.69
CA ARG A 95 -11.45 -6.32 -17.93
C ARG A 95 -11.72 -7.82 -17.76
N PHE A 96 -10.99 -8.47 -16.85
CA PHE A 96 -11.24 -9.86 -16.45
C PHE A 96 -12.36 -10.02 -15.41
N GLY A 97 -13.05 -8.94 -15.02
CA GLY A 97 -14.18 -8.98 -14.10
C GLY A 97 -13.81 -9.02 -12.61
N LEU A 98 -12.55 -8.75 -12.23
CA LEU A 98 -12.21 -8.65 -10.81
C LEU A 98 -12.79 -7.37 -10.21
N SER A 99 -13.55 -7.50 -9.12
CA SER A 99 -14.09 -6.35 -8.38
C SER A 99 -12.98 -5.49 -7.77
N SER A 100 -13.22 -4.17 -7.64
CA SER A 100 -12.26 -3.24 -7.02
C SER A 100 -11.84 -3.69 -5.62
N PHE A 101 -12.79 -4.25 -4.86
CA PHE A 101 -12.55 -4.76 -3.51
C PHE A 101 -11.61 -5.97 -3.51
N ALA A 102 -11.81 -6.93 -4.42
CA ALA A 102 -10.90 -8.06 -4.57
C ALA A 102 -9.48 -7.59 -4.94
N GLN A 103 -9.38 -6.62 -5.85
CA GLN A 103 -8.10 -6.04 -6.24
C GLN A 103 -7.40 -5.33 -5.07
N LEU A 104 -8.15 -4.60 -4.24
CA LEU A 104 -7.63 -4.00 -3.01
C LEU A 104 -7.12 -5.04 -2.02
N ILE A 105 -7.86 -6.13 -1.80
CA ILE A 105 -7.43 -7.25 -0.94
C ILE A 105 -6.11 -7.82 -1.46
N ILE A 106 -6.02 -8.10 -2.75
CA ILE A 106 -4.80 -8.63 -3.38
C ILE A 106 -3.64 -7.64 -3.20
N GLY A 107 -3.87 -6.36 -3.48
CA GLY A 107 -2.86 -5.31 -3.32
C GLY A 107 -2.33 -5.20 -1.89
N CYS A 108 -3.23 -5.13 -0.90
CA CYS A 108 -2.84 -5.09 0.52
C CYS A 108 -2.12 -6.37 0.97
N ALA A 109 -2.55 -7.54 0.49
CA ALA A 109 -1.90 -8.81 0.79
C ALA A 109 -0.46 -8.86 0.23
N LEU A 110 -0.25 -8.35 -1.00
CA LEU A 110 1.08 -8.25 -1.61
C LEU A 110 1.98 -7.24 -0.88
N LEU A 111 1.44 -6.10 -0.44
CA LEU A 111 2.18 -5.13 0.37
C LEU A 111 2.61 -5.73 1.72
N GLY A 112 1.70 -6.43 2.39
CA GLY A 112 2.01 -7.17 3.61
C GLY A 112 3.11 -8.22 3.37
N HIS A 113 3.02 -8.96 2.27
CA HIS A 113 4.01 -9.95 1.88
C HIS A 113 5.39 -9.33 1.62
N SER A 114 5.45 -8.19 0.92
CA SER A 114 6.68 -7.43 0.70
C SER A 114 7.31 -6.94 1.99
N SER A 115 6.51 -6.44 2.94
CA SER A 115 6.99 -6.01 4.25
C SER A 115 7.66 -7.16 5.01
N GLY A 116 7.02 -8.34 5.02
CA GLY A 116 7.59 -9.55 5.61
C GLY A 116 8.93 -9.97 4.98
N LEU A 117 9.02 -9.94 3.65
CA LEU A 117 10.25 -10.27 2.93
C LEU A 117 11.39 -9.29 3.24
N ILE A 118 11.09 -7.99 3.35
CA ILE A 118 12.09 -6.97 3.75
C ILE A 118 12.64 -7.30 5.14
N MET A 119 11.77 -7.64 6.11
CA MET A 119 12.20 -8.05 7.45
C MET A 119 13.05 -9.32 7.41
N ILE A 120 12.66 -10.32 6.61
CA ILE A 120 13.43 -11.56 6.45
C ILE A 120 14.81 -11.27 5.85
N MET A 121 14.90 -10.46 4.80
CA MET A 121 16.19 -10.06 4.19
C MET A 121 17.13 -9.43 5.21
N PHE A 122 16.58 -8.58 6.06
CA PHE A 122 17.33 -7.92 7.12
C PHE A 122 17.85 -8.93 8.16
N VAL A 123 17.00 -9.84 8.64
CA VAL A 123 17.40 -10.90 9.57
C VAL A 123 18.44 -11.82 8.94
N VAL A 124 18.26 -12.25 7.69
CA VAL A 124 19.23 -13.09 6.96
C VAL A 124 20.60 -12.40 6.91
N ARG A 125 20.64 -11.12 6.58
CA ARG A 125 21.90 -10.36 6.50
C ARG A 125 22.54 -10.18 7.88
N GLN A 126 21.76 -9.86 8.92
CA GLN A 126 22.29 -9.79 10.28
C GLN A 126 22.87 -11.13 10.73
N GLN A 127 22.15 -12.23 10.49
CA GLN A 127 22.60 -13.58 10.81
C GLN A 127 23.86 -13.97 10.04
N TYR A 128 24.14 -13.40 8.87
CA TYR A 128 25.39 -13.63 8.14
C TYR A 128 26.59 -12.95 8.80
N ILE A 129 26.40 -11.74 9.35
CA ILE A 129 27.46 -10.95 10.00
C ILE A 129 27.87 -11.55 11.35
N LEU A 130 26.94 -12.20 12.05
CA LEU A 130 27.22 -12.78 13.37
C LEU A 130 28.24 -13.92 13.31
N PRO A 131 29.27 -13.95 14.18
CA PRO A 131 30.21 -15.04 14.25
C PRO A 131 29.55 -16.34 14.75
N ILE A 132 30.20 -17.47 14.48
CA ILE A 132 29.76 -18.78 14.96
C ILE A 132 29.86 -18.79 16.50
N GLY A 133 28.82 -19.30 17.17
CA GLY A 133 28.76 -19.36 18.64
C GLY A 133 28.26 -18.08 19.32
N HIS A 134 27.97 -17.01 18.57
CA HIS A 134 27.43 -15.78 19.14
C HIS A 134 26.02 -16.01 19.74
N PRO A 135 25.67 -15.42 20.92
CA PRO A 135 24.38 -15.65 21.58
C PRO A 135 23.17 -15.28 20.71
N PHE A 136 23.32 -14.30 19.82
CA PHE A 136 22.26 -13.89 18.89
C PHE A 136 22.23 -14.68 17.58
N LYS A 137 23.14 -15.66 17.37
CA LYS A 137 23.15 -16.52 16.19
C LYS A 137 22.04 -17.56 16.34
N MET A 138 21.03 -17.46 15.49
CA MET A 138 19.87 -18.33 15.55
C MET A 138 20.19 -19.72 15.02
N LYS A 139 19.63 -20.74 15.68
CA LYS A 139 19.60 -22.12 15.17
C LYS A 139 18.65 -22.20 13.98
N LEU A 140 18.84 -23.19 13.10
CA LEU A 140 18.03 -23.36 11.88
C LEU A 140 16.52 -23.38 12.18
N ARG A 141 16.08 -24.15 13.20
CA ARG A 141 14.67 -24.23 13.60
C ARG A 141 14.10 -22.85 13.97
N THR A 142 14.83 -22.07 14.76
CA THR A 142 14.43 -20.71 15.14
C THR A 142 14.33 -19.78 13.93
N LYS A 143 15.26 -19.87 12.97
CA LYS A 143 15.18 -19.09 11.72
C LYS A 143 13.94 -19.43 10.92
N VAL A 144 13.66 -20.72 10.73
CA VAL A 144 12.48 -21.17 9.97
C VAL A 144 11.19 -20.66 10.62
N ILE A 145 11.05 -20.82 11.95
CA ILE A 145 9.88 -20.31 12.68
C ILE A 145 9.77 -18.80 12.53
N LEU A 146 10.87 -18.07 12.73
CA LEU A 146 10.87 -16.61 12.60
C LEU A 146 10.50 -16.18 11.18
N TYR A 147 11.05 -16.81 10.14
CA TYR A 147 10.72 -16.48 8.75
C TYR A 147 9.25 -16.76 8.43
N LEU A 148 8.69 -17.86 8.93
CA LEU A 148 7.27 -18.15 8.78
C LEU A 148 6.40 -17.09 9.48
N LEU A 149 6.76 -16.69 10.71
CA LEU A 149 6.03 -15.65 11.43
C LEU A 149 6.12 -14.30 10.73
N LEU A 150 7.32 -13.90 10.28
CA LEU A 150 7.53 -12.66 9.54
C LEU A 150 6.84 -12.66 8.17
N GLN A 151 6.53 -13.82 7.61
CA GLN A 151 5.79 -13.91 6.34
C GLN A 151 4.27 -13.93 6.55
N ILE A 152 3.80 -14.75 7.49
CA ILE A 152 2.38 -15.02 7.70
C ILE A 152 1.72 -13.86 8.44
N LEU A 153 2.35 -13.31 9.48
CA LEU A 153 1.70 -12.29 10.32
C LEU A 153 1.39 -10.99 9.55
N PRO A 154 2.33 -10.38 8.79
CA PRO A 154 2.00 -9.19 8.01
C PRO A 154 0.93 -9.49 6.95
N TYR A 155 1.03 -10.64 6.27
CA TYR A 155 0.07 -11.06 5.26
C TYR A 155 -1.35 -11.22 5.81
N CYS A 156 -1.51 -12.01 6.88
CA CYS A 156 -2.81 -12.23 7.53
C CYS A 156 -3.37 -10.92 8.08
N HIS A 157 -2.53 -10.07 8.67
CA HIS A 157 -2.98 -8.81 9.22
C HIS A 157 -3.45 -7.82 8.15
N SER A 158 -2.75 -7.72 7.02
CA SER A 158 -3.17 -6.87 5.89
C SER A 158 -4.53 -7.30 5.34
N ILE A 159 -4.82 -8.60 5.30
CA ILE A 159 -6.13 -9.12 4.90
C ILE A 159 -7.18 -8.85 5.98
N LEU A 160 -6.87 -9.12 7.24
CA LEU A 160 -7.78 -8.97 8.36
C LEU A 160 -8.26 -7.52 8.51
N GLY A 161 -7.36 -6.55 8.36
CA GLY A 161 -7.70 -5.12 8.38
C GLY A 161 -8.73 -4.73 7.33
N LEU A 162 -8.75 -5.40 6.17
CA LEU A 162 -9.73 -5.18 5.11
C LEU A 162 -11.03 -5.97 5.34
N LEU A 163 -10.95 -7.18 5.91
CA LEU A 163 -12.15 -7.96 6.24
C LEU A 163 -13.01 -7.31 7.31
N TYR A 164 -12.40 -6.51 8.21
CA TYR A 164 -13.14 -5.70 9.18
C TYR A 164 -13.83 -4.47 8.58
N MET A 165 -13.59 -4.16 7.30
CA MET A 165 -14.23 -3.04 6.61
C MET A 165 -15.56 -3.46 5.99
N GLU A 166 -16.52 -3.73 6.88
CA GLU A 166 -17.91 -4.08 6.56
C GLU A 166 -18.59 -3.02 5.64
N LYS A 167 -18.08 -1.78 5.62
CA LYS A 167 -18.65 -0.62 4.93
C LYS A 167 -18.15 -0.40 3.50
N PHE A 168 -17.19 -1.19 3.01
CA PHE A 168 -16.64 -1.01 1.65
C PHE A 168 -17.70 -1.20 0.53
N ASN A 169 -18.83 -1.84 0.86
CA ASN A 169 -19.86 -2.20 -0.11
C ASN A 169 -20.83 -1.06 -0.46
N ASP A 170 -20.93 0.01 0.32
CA ASP A 170 -21.86 1.09 -0.01
C ASP A 170 -21.18 2.22 -0.81
N LEU A 171 -20.89 1.89 -2.07
CA LEU A 171 -20.32 2.82 -3.06
C LEU A 171 -21.13 4.11 -3.17
N SER A 172 -22.44 4.04 -2.89
CA SER A 172 -23.36 5.17 -3.02
C SER A 172 -23.13 6.19 -1.90
N ILE A 173 -22.97 5.74 -0.66
CA ILE A 173 -22.64 6.58 0.51
C ILE A 173 -21.28 7.22 0.32
N THR A 174 -20.27 6.43 -0.03
CA THR A 174 -18.90 6.89 -0.23
C THR A 174 -18.85 7.97 -1.30
N ARG A 175 -19.48 7.74 -2.47
CA ARG A 175 -19.56 8.75 -3.53
C ARG A 175 -20.28 10.01 -3.07
N HIS A 176 -21.41 9.90 -2.38
CA HIS A 176 -22.15 11.06 -1.87
C HIS A 176 -21.30 11.92 -0.93
N TYR A 177 -20.59 11.27 0.00
CA TYR A 177 -19.68 11.93 0.93
C TYR A 177 -18.59 12.71 0.17
N TYR A 178 -17.89 12.07 -0.75
CA TYR A 178 -16.78 12.70 -1.48
C TYR A 178 -17.25 13.76 -2.47
N PHE A 179 -18.39 13.58 -3.14
CA PHE A 179 -18.96 14.61 -4.01
C PHE A 179 -19.30 15.87 -3.23
N ALA A 180 -19.88 15.73 -2.03
CA ALA A 180 -20.25 16.87 -1.21
C ALA A 180 -19.04 17.59 -0.60
N LYS A 181 -17.95 16.87 -0.36
CA LYS A 181 -16.74 17.40 0.30
C LYS A 181 -15.70 17.93 -0.68
N TYR A 182 -15.55 17.30 -1.85
CA TYR A 182 -14.53 17.61 -2.85
C TYR A 182 -15.14 17.72 -4.27
N PRO A 183 -15.92 18.79 -4.54
CA PRO A 183 -16.58 18.97 -5.84
C PRO A 183 -15.60 19.03 -7.02
N ALA A 184 -14.37 19.54 -6.82
CA ALA A 184 -13.33 19.55 -7.85
C ALA A 184 -12.93 18.15 -8.35
N LEU A 185 -13.16 17.10 -7.56
CA LEU A 185 -12.85 15.70 -7.89
C LEU A 185 -14.04 14.94 -8.47
N ARG A 186 -15.12 15.64 -8.83
CA ARG A 186 -16.36 15.02 -9.30
C ARG A 186 -16.14 14.04 -10.46
N ASN A 187 -15.32 14.40 -11.45
CA ASN A 187 -15.07 13.52 -12.59
C ASN A 187 -14.35 12.22 -12.18
N PHE A 188 -13.46 12.28 -11.19
CA PHE A 188 -12.80 11.10 -10.62
C PHE A 188 -13.76 10.23 -9.82
N ILE A 189 -14.56 10.83 -8.93
CA ILE A 189 -15.51 10.11 -8.07
C ILE A 189 -16.61 9.44 -8.92
N ALA A 190 -16.99 10.08 -10.04
CA ALA A 190 -17.93 9.55 -11.00
C ALA A 190 -17.38 8.39 -11.84
N HIS A 191 -16.06 8.16 -11.83
CA HIS A 191 -15.46 7.12 -12.64
C HIS A 191 -16.00 5.72 -12.26
N PRO A 192 -16.32 4.86 -13.24
CA PRO A 192 -16.77 3.49 -12.98
C PRO A 192 -15.78 2.74 -12.09
N GLY A 193 -16.26 2.12 -11.02
CA GLY A 193 -15.43 1.36 -10.08
C GLY A 193 -14.65 2.19 -9.07
N PHE A 194 -14.78 3.54 -9.07
CA PHE A 194 -14.22 4.39 -8.01
C PHE A 194 -14.57 3.82 -6.65
N TYR A 195 -13.56 3.63 -5.82
CA TYR A 195 -13.72 3.24 -4.44
C TYR A 195 -12.92 4.21 -3.57
N SER A 196 -13.38 4.41 -2.35
CA SER A 196 -12.63 5.15 -1.35
C SER A 196 -12.94 4.58 0.01
N LEU A 197 -11.93 4.61 0.88
CA LEU A 197 -12.12 4.37 2.30
C LEU A 197 -12.94 5.52 2.88
N LEU A 198 -13.78 5.22 3.87
CA LEU A 198 -14.35 6.24 4.74
C LEU A 198 -13.27 6.70 5.75
N PRO A 199 -13.42 7.89 6.37
CA PRO A 199 -12.43 8.38 7.33
C PRO A 199 -12.10 7.39 8.46
N ASP A 200 -13.11 6.74 9.04
CA ASP A 200 -12.92 5.76 10.11
C ASP A 200 -12.07 4.57 9.65
N ASP A 201 -12.34 4.09 8.43
CA ASP A 201 -11.60 3.00 7.80
C ASP A 201 -10.16 3.41 7.48
N ALA A 202 -9.98 4.61 6.92
CA ALA A 202 -8.67 5.18 6.64
C ALA A 202 -7.82 5.34 7.92
N PHE A 203 -8.43 5.78 9.03
CA PHE A 203 -7.79 5.87 10.34
C PHE A 203 -7.36 4.50 10.85
N MET A 204 -8.24 3.49 10.74
CA MET A 204 -7.91 2.12 11.13
C MET A 204 -6.72 1.58 10.33
N ILE A 205 -6.71 1.75 9.01
CA ILE A 205 -5.58 1.36 8.17
C ILE A 205 -4.30 2.10 8.57
N ALA A 206 -4.37 3.41 8.83
CA ALA A 206 -3.21 4.18 9.24
C ALA A 206 -2.66 3.69 10.58
N CYS A 207 -3.51 3.37 11.56
CA CYS A 207 -3.11 2.73 12.81
C CYS A 207 -2.43 1.37 12.57
N HIS A 208 -2.95 0.54 11.66
CA HIS A 208 -2.35 -0.74 11.29
C HIS A 208 -0.97 -0.56 10.65
N MET A 209 -0.81 0.41 9.75
CA MET A 209 0.48 0.75 9.14
C MET A 209 1.50 1.22 10.18
N LEU A 210 1.09 2.07 11.13
CA LEU A 210 1.95 2.55 12.22
C LEU A 210 2.38 1.40 13.15
N PHE A 211 1.46 0.48 13.48
CA PHE A 211 1.79 -0.70 14.28
C PHE A 211 2.88 -1.54 13.61
N TRP A 212 2.74 -1.84 12.32
CA TRP A 212 3.76 -2.61 11.59
C TRP A 212 5.07 -1.88 11.41
N ALA A 213 5.03 -0.58 11.16
CA ALA A 213 6.23 0.23 11.14
C ALA A 213 6.95 0.19 12.50
N ALA A 214 6.22 0.25 13.62
CA ALA A 214 6.79 0.11 14.95
C ALA A 214 7.41 -1.27 15.17
N VAL A 215 6.72 -2.35 14.80
CA VAL A 215 7.26 -3.73 14.86
C VAL A 215 8.54 -3.85 14.03
N GLY A 216 8.54 -3.33 12.81
CA GLY A 216 9.70 -3.29 11.94
C GLY A 216 10.87 -2.52 12.56
N MET A 217 10.60 -1.35 13.15
CA MET A 217 11.61 -0.53 13.82
C MET A 217 12.21 -1.23 15.05
N VAL A 218 11.41 -1.96 15.83
CA VAL A 218 11.92 -2.74 16.98
C VAL A 218 12.85 -3.86 16.50
N LEU A 219 12.45 -4.62 15.48
CA LEU A 219 13.28 -5.68 14.91
C LEU A 219 14.60 -5.14 14.36
N VAL A 220 14.53 -4.01 13.69
CA VAL A 220 15.68 -3.38 13.04
C VAL A 220 16.62 -2.77 14.08
N GLY A 221 16.07 -2.04 15.03
CA GLY A 221 16.81 -1.52 16.18
C GLY A 221 17.51 -2.64 16.93
N GLY A 222 16.80 -3.74 17.23
CA GLY A 222 17.35 -4.90 17.91
C GLY A 222 18.52 -5.55 17.16
N ALA A 223 18.42 -5.71 15.83
CA ALA A 223 19.50 -6.31 15.08
C ALA A 223 20.68 -5.35 14.84
N CYS A 224 20.43 -4.04 14.69
CA CYS A 224 21.47 -3.02 14.71
C CYS A 224 22.24 -3.05 16.04
N LEU A 225 21.55 -3.06 17.17
CA LEU A 225 22.15 -3.19 18.51
C LEU A 225 22.98 -4.48 18.63
N SER A 226 22.45 -5.60 18.15
CA SER A 226 23.18 -6.88 18.11
C SER A 226 24.47 -6.77 17.29
N CYS A 227 24.43 -6.14 16.12
CA CYS A 227 25.62 -5.93 15.29
C CYS A 227 26.63 -4.97 15.94
N PHE A 228 26.18 -3.89 16.61
CA PHE A 228 27.08 -3.02 17.37
C PHE A 228 27.78 -3.75 18.51
N HIS A 229 27.05 -4.59 19.25
CA HIS A 229 27.63 -5.40 20.31
C HIS A 229 28.70 -6.38 19.78
N VAL A 230 28.46 -6.98 18.62
CA VAL A 230 29.46 -7.84 17.94
C VAL A 230 30.70 -7.05 17.56
N LEU A 231 30.53 -5.84 17.03
CA LEU A 231 31.66 -4.99 16.68
C LEU A 231 32.50 -4.65 17.90
N GLU A 232 31.86 -4.28 19.01
CA GLU A 232 32.53 -3.91 20.24
C GLU A 232 33.34 -5.09 20.81
N SER A 233 32.70 -6.26 20.92
CA SER A 233 33.33 -7.49 21.43
C SER A 233 34.44 -8.03 20.52
N SER A 234 34.46 -7.65 19.24
CA SER A 234 35.42 -8.13 18.25
C SER A 234 36.57 -7.14 17.97
N LYS A 235 36.56 -5.93 18.57
CA LYS A 235 37.58 -4.89 18.30
C LYS A 235 39.01 -5.37 18.49
N SER A 236 39.27 -6.22 19.48
CA SER A 236 40.61 -6.72 19.78
C SER A 236 41.08 -7.86 18.87
N ARG A 237 40.17 -8.47 18.10
CA ARG A 237 40.46 -9.69 17.31
C ARG A 237 40.46 -9.46 15.80
N VAL A 238 40.09 -8.25 15.35
CA VAL A 238 39.79 -7.97 13.94
C VAL A 238 40.56 -6.74 13.49
N SER A 239 41.11 -6.77 12.28
CA SER A 239 41.84 -5.62 11.71
C SER A 239 40.95 -4.37 11.60
N ALA A 240 41.56 -3.18 11.68
CA ALA A 240 40.85 -1.91 11.53
C ALA A 240 40.09 -1.80 10.20
N LYS A 241 40.65 -2.35 9.12
CA LYS A 241 40.03 -2.36 7.78
C LYS A 241 38.76 -3.22 7.74
N THR A 242 38.80 -4.39 8.35
CA THR A 242 37.63 -5.28 8.44
C THR A 242 36.55 -4.66 9.34
N LEU A 243 36.95 -4.04 10.45
CA LEU A 243 36.03 -3.33 11.35
C LEU A 243 35.32 -2.17 10.63
N ALA A 244 36.04 -1.38 9.83
CA ALA A 244 35.46 -0.33 9.00
C ALA A 244 34.44 -0.91 7.99
N SER A 245 34.77 -2.04 7.37
CA SER A 245 33.87 -2.72 6.42
C SER A 245 32.58 -3.18 7.09
N TYR A 246 32.65 -3.73 8.30
CA TYR A 246 31.45 -4.12 9.04
C TYR A 246 30.58 -2.92 9.45
N ARG A 247 31.19 -1.81 9.90
CA ARG A 247 30.44 -0.57 10.18
C ARG A 247 29.68 -0.08 8.97
N TRP A 248 30.32 -0.11 7.79
CA TRP A 248 29.68 0.22 6.53
C TRP A 248 28.51 -0.70 6.17
N ILE A 249 28.65 -2.01 6.42
CA ILE A 249 27.56 -2.96 6.19
C ILE A 249 26.37 -2.67 7.11
N ILE A 250 26.60 -2.39 8.40
CA ILE A 250 25.54 -2.04 9.35
C ILE A 250 24.85 -0.74 8.95
N LEU A 251 25.62 0.30 8.57
CA LEU A 251 25.05 1.56 8.11
C LEU A 251 24.17 1.36 6.87
N LYS A 252 24.66 0.61 5.87
CA LYS A 252 23.87 0.28 4.68
C LYS A 252 22.61 -0.52 5.03
N LEU A 253 22.71 -1.43 5.98
CA LEU A 253 21.57 -2.21 6.48
C LEU A 253 20.54 -1.31 7.16
N ALA A 254 20.97 -0.36 8.00
CA ALA A 254 20.09 0.60 8.65
C ALA A 254 19.40 1.51 7.63
N ILE A 255 20.15 2.08 6.68
CA ILE A 255 19.61 2.94 5.61
C ILE A 255 18.56 2.20 4.77
N GLN A 256 18.84 0.95 4.40
CA GLN A 256 17.92 0.13 3.59
C GLN A 256 16.56 -0.11 4.26
N VAL A 257 16.49 -0.03 5.59
CA VAL A 257 15.22 -0.16 6.33
C VAL A 257 14.62 1.19 6.62
N CYS A 258 15.43 2.14 7.09
CA CYS A 258 14.96 3.47 7.45
C CYS A 258 14.25 4.14 6.28
N ILE A 259 14.77 4.02 5.04
CA ILE A 259 14.13 4.64 3.88
C ILE A 259 12.69 4.12 3.67
N PRO A 260 12.44 2.81 3.45
CA PRO A 260 11.07 2.30 3.33
C PRO A 260 10.20 2.61 4.55
N MET A 261 10.75 2.53 5.77
CA MET A 261 9.98 2.81 6.98
C MET A 261 9.56 4.28 7.04
N PHE A 262 10.42 5.24 6.69
CA PHE A 262 10.04 6.65 6.61
C PHE A 262 9.03 6.91 5.49
N THR A 263 9.18 6.23 4.35
CA THR A 263 8.21 6.31 3.24
C THR A 263 6.83 5.81 3.65
N LEU A 264 6.71 4.90 4.62
CA LEU A 264 5.42 4.43 5.16
C LEU A 264 4.95 5.25 6.37
N LEU A 265 5.85 5.58 7.30
CA LEU A 265 5.55 6.31 8.53
C LEU A 265 5.05 7.73 8.27
N ILE A 266 5.67 8.45 7.32
CA ILE A 266 5.33 9.85 7.07
C ILE A 266 3.90 9.94 6.52
N PRO A 267 3.51 9.24 5.43
CA PRO A 267 2.13 9.28 4.95
C PRO A 267 1.11 8.78 5.99
N GLY A 268 1.45 7.71 6.72
CA GLY A 268 0.57 7.17 7.78
C GLY A 268 0.35 8.18 8.92
N ALA A 269 1.41 8.80 9.42
CA ALA A 269 1.32 9.83 10.45
C ALA A 269 0.58 11.08 9.96
N CYS A 270 0.82 11.51 8.72
CA CYS A 270 0.06 12.59 8.09
C CYS A 270 -1.43 12.25 7.99
N ALA A 271 -1.80 11.03 7.59
CA ALA A 271 -3.18 10.60 7.50
C ALA A 271 -3.87 10.61 8.89
N VAL A 272 -3.22 10.09 9.93
CA VAL A 272 -3.73 10.14 11.31
C VAL A 272 -3.89 11.57 11.80
N PHE A 273 -2.88 12.42 11.59
CA PHE A 273 -2.92 13.82 11.99
C PHE A 273 -4.08 14.58 11.31
N LEU A 274 -4.24 14.38 10.00
CA LEU A 274 -5.32 14.99 9.24
C LEU A 274 -6.70 14.48 9.66
N PHE A 275 -6.82 13.19 10.03
CA PHE A 275 -8.05 12.65 10.60
C PHE A 275 -8.45 13.39 11.88
N PHE A 276 -7.49 13.68 12.77
CA PHE A 276 -7.76 14.46 13.99
C PHE A 276 -8.07 15.94 13.74
N LEU A 277 -7.62 16.51 12.62
CA LEU A 277 -8.00 17.85 12.20
C LEU A 277 -9.38 17.90 11.56
N GLU A 278 -9.92 16.76 11.13
CA GLU A 278 -11.25 16.68 10.55
C GLU A 278 -12.32 16.73 11.65
N ASP A 279 -13.26 17.68 11.55
CA ASP A 279 -14.28 17.90 12.59
C ASP A 279 -15.09 16.62 12.85
N PRO A 280 -14.98 16.01 14.05
CA PRO A 280 -15.69 14.77 14.40
C PRO A 280 -17.21 14.93 14.32
N ASN A 281 -17.71 16.15 14.54
CA ASN A 281 -19.14 16.44 14.50
C ASN A 281 -19.70 16.45 13.09
N TRP A 282 -18.86 16.72 12.08
CA TRP A 282 -19.29 16.75 10.69
C TRP A 282 -19.53 15.33 10.15
N ILE A 283 -18.63 14.39 10.47
CA ILE A 283 -18.75 12.98 10.06
C ILE A 283 -19.99 12.35 10.72
N SER A 284 -20.15 12.49 12.04
CA SER A 284 -21.27 11.89 12.77
C SER A 284 -22.63 12.48 12.36
N LYS A 285 -22.80 13.81 12.35
CA LYS A 285 -24.11 14.43 12.08
C LYS A 285 -24.55 14.26 10.63
N LYS A 286 -23.63 14.39 9.67
CA LYS A 286 -23.98 14.39 8.25
C LYS A 286 -24.15 12.98 7.69
N THR A 287 -23.35 12.00 8.16
CA THR A 287 -23.53 10.59 7.78
C THR A 287 -24.85 10.05 8.32
N THR A 288 -25.20 10.37 9.57
CA THR A 288 -26.50 9.98 10.16
C THR A 288 -27.66 10.63 9.40
N ALA A 289 -27.56 11.93 9.08
CA ALA A 289 -28.60 12.64 8.32
C ALA A 289 -28.76 12.14 6.86
N LEU A 290 -27.68 11.67 6.22
CA LEU A 290 -27.72 11.10 4.87
C LEU A 290 -28.31 9.68 4.88
N LEU A 291 -27.90 8.84 5.83
CA LEU A 291 -28.48 7.51 6.05
C LEU A 291 -29.97 7.57 6.38
N ASP A 292 -30.40 8.57 7.14
CA ASP A 292 -31.82 8.79 7.45
C ASP A 292 -32.60 9.31 6.24
N ARG A 293 -31.98 10.11 5.35
CA ARG A 293 -32.63 10.57 4.10
C ARG A 293 -32.82 9.45 3.08
N ASP A 294 -31.86 8.54 2.92
CA ASP A 294 -32.00 7.42 1.98
C ASP A 294 -33.04 6.38 2.45
N LYS A 295 -33.27 6.26 3.77
CA LYS A 295 -34.35 5.44 4.34
C LYS A 295 -35.74 6.04 4.12
N TRP A 296 -35.85 7.36 4.01
CA TRP A 296 -37.09 8.06 3.70
C TRP A 296 -37.16 8.29 2.19
N GLY A 297 -37.68 7.30 1.46
CA GLY A 297 -37.76 7.25 -0.01
C GLY A 297 -38.46 8.43 -0.71
N ASP A 298 -37.88 9.61 -0.62
CA ASP A 298 -38.18 10.75 -1.47
C ASP A 298 -37.53 10.41 -2.81
N GLY A 299 -38.28 9.77 -3.72
CA GLY A 299 -37.84 9.17 -4.99
C GLY A 299 -37.22 10.11 -6.03
N ARG A 300 -36.59 11.20 -5.58
CA ARG A 300 -35.75 12.09 -6.35
C ARG A 300 -34.30 11.71 -6.09
N SER A 301 -33.75 10.85 -6.96
CA SER A 301 -32.32 10.56 -6.97
C SER A 301 -31.54 11.88 -7.05
N LEU A 302 -30.80 12.22 -5.99
CA LEU A 302 -29.84 13.34 -5.98
C LEU A 302 -28.62 13.08 -6.88
N LEU A 303 -28.49 11.84 -7.38
CA LEU A 303 -27.59 11.55 -8.47
C LEU A 303 -28.03 12.37 -9.69
N PRO A 304 -27.14 13.16 -10.32
CA PRO A 304 -27.44 13.65 -11.66
C PRO A 304 -27.82 12.42 -12.51
N PRO A 305 -28.83 12.52 -13.40
CA PRO A 305 -29.18 11.42 -14.27
C PRO A 305 -27.91 10.88 -14.92
N PRO A 306 -27.78 9.54 -15.10
CA PRO A 306 -26.57 8.97 -15.68
C PRO A 306 -26.25 9.76 -16.94
N PHE A 307 -25.02 10.28 -17.01
CA PHE A 307 -24.55 11.05 -18.16
C PHE A 307 -24.89 10.23 -19.40
N ARG A 308 -25.89 10.69 -20.17
CA ARG A 308 -26.06 10.25 -21.55
C ARG A 308 -24.88 10.81 -22.31
N CYS A 309 -23.74 10.10 -22.29
CA CYS A 309 -22.71 10.29 -23.28
C CYS A 309 -23.38 10.08 -24.64
N ARG A 310 -23.66 11.17 -25.36
CA ARG A 310 -24.08 11.10 -26.77
C ARG A 310 -22.96 10.38 -27.52
N GLY A 311 -23.21 9.14 -27.92
CA GLY A 311 -22.43 8.47 -28.97
C GLY A 311 -21.48 7.33 -28.55
N GLY A 312 -21.49 6.87 -27.30
CA GLY A 312 -20.67 5.70 -26.90
C GLY A 312 -21.54 4.47 -26.63
N LYS A 313 -21.50 3.46 -27.51
CA LYS A 313 -22.06 2.13 -27.24
C LYS A 313 -21.33 1.52 -26.03
N PHE A 314 -21.90 1.63 -24.83
CA PHE A 314 -21.46 0.81 -23.71
C PHE A 314 -22.06 -0.59 -23.85
N TRP A 315 -21.17 -1.58 -23.77
CA TRP A 315 -21.55 -2.98 -23.63
C TRP A 315 -22.29 -3.13 -22.31
N ASN A 316 -23.52 -3.64 -22.38
CA ASN A 316 -24.24 -4.22 -21.24
C ASN A 316 -23.41 -5.38 -20.70
N ILE A 317 -22.58 -5.10 -19.70
CA ILE A 317 -22.06 -6.11 -18.78
C ILE A 317 -22.52 -5.60 -17.42
N ASP A 318 -23.72 -6.01 -17.04
CA ASP A 318 -24.20 -6.13 -15.66
C ASP A 318 -25.69 -6.50 -15.72
N ALA A 319 -25.92 -7.73 -16.18
CA ALA A 319 -27.16 -8.46 -15.97
C ALA A 319 -26.82 -9.96 -16.00
N GLN A 320 -26.00 -10.42 -15.05
CA GLN A 320 -26.07 -11.76 -14.45
C GLN A 320 -24.96 -11.92 -13.39
N ASN A 321 -25.42 -12.19 -12.16
CA ASN A 321 -24.72 -12.47 -10.89
C ASN A 321 -24.35 -11.26 -10.02
#